data_AF-A0A928CM37-F1
#
_entry.id   AF-A0A928CM37-F1
#
_cell.length_a   1.000
_cell.length_b   1.000
_cell.length_c   1.000
_cell.angle_alpha   90.00
_cell.angle_beta   90.00
_cell.angle_gamma   90.00
#
_symmetry.space_group_name_H-M   'P 1'
#
loop_
_entity.id
_entity.type
_entity.pdbx_description
1 polymer ?
#
loop_
_entity_poly.entity_id
_entity_poly.type
_entity_poly.pdbx_seq_one_letter_code
_entity_poly.pdbx_strand_id
1 'polypeptide(L)'
;MKKYLTFCGAAVAAAALSGCSCMQLEEPAQPKIQEIVDAHRQNINRAEELNILCAKVWVPVYIKGQEGVDGKNAITLPDNVQAYIEFQRDGKVSGFAGVNNFNGAFAVTAPNLLRFGALATTLQAGPHLDYEMLMMAQLNDVDHFVMLKSGEIEFRKRNMLMMRCKGVDSKLIKRAVPKAATPVPPDPQSRIAPAAKSAGTLNGNPALPTVSKPMGK
;
A
#
# COMPACT_ATOMS: atom_id res chain seq x y z
N MET A 1 -51.09 -1.82 -36.85
CA MET A 1 -51.83 -0.53 -36.89
C MET A 1 -53.08 -0.67 -36.02
N LYS A 2 -53.34 0.31 -35.12
CA LYS A 2 -54.55 0.55 -34.29
C LYS A 2 -54.83 -0.50 -33.18
N LYS A 3 -54.40 -0.31 -31.93
CA LYS A 3 -54.93 0.53 -30.82
C LYS A 3 -56.42 0.29 -30.51
N TYR A 4 -56.70 -0.37 -29.39
CA TYR A 4 -57.81 -0.11 -28.46
C TYR A 4 -57.48 -0.70 -27.08
N LEU A 5 -57.40 0.12 -26.04
CA LEU A 5 -58.35 0.02 -24.94
C LEU A 5 -58.28 1.28 -24.06
N THR A 6 -59.44 1.92 -24.00
CA THR A 6 -59.81 3.09 -23.23
C THR A 6 -59.75 2.76 -21.74
N PHE A 7 -59.06 3.59 -20.94
CA PHE A 7 -59.32 3.69 -19.50
C PHE A 7 -59.80 5.10 -19.19
N CYS A 8 -61.09 5.18 -18.89
CA CYS A 8 -61.74 6.34 -18.32
C CYS A 8 -61.51 6.26 -16.80
N GLY A 9 -60.81 7.23 -16.22
CA GLY A 9 -60.54 7.29 -14.78
C GLY A 9 -60.46 8.76 -14.37
N ALA A 10 -61.45 9.18 -13.60
CA ALA A 10 -61.80 10.55 -13.30
C ALA A 10 -60.67 11.37 -12.66
N ALA A 11 -60.60 12.64 -13.07
CA ALA A 11 -59.91 13.69 -12.35
C ALA A 11 -60.63 13.98 -11.03
N VAL A 12 -59.90 13.90 -9.91
CA VAL A 12 -60.31 14.52 -8.65
C VAL A 12 -59.30 15.62 -8.35
N ALA A 13 -59.73 16.85 -8.56
CA ALA A 13 -59.05 18.03 -8.06
C ALA A 13 -59.41 18.20 -6.58
N ALA A 14 -58.39 18.27 -5.71
CA ALA A 14 -58.54 18.73 -4.33
C ALA A 14 -57.66 19.97 -4.16
N ALA A 15 -58.29 21.11 -3.90
CA ALA A 15 -57.66 22.38 -3.61
C ALA A 15 -57.20 22.44 -2.14
N ALA A 16 -56.12 23.20 -1.92
CA ALA A 16 -55.29 23.27 -0.72
C ALA A 16 -55.95 23.88 0.52
N LEU A 17 -55.48 23.49 1.71
CA LEU A 17 -55.38 24.37 2.88
C LEU A 17 -54.13 24.07 3.73
N SER A 18 -53.42 25.16 4.02
CA SER A 18 -52.77 25.51 5.29
C SER A 18 -51.55 24.72 5.77
N GLY A 19 -50.46 25.45 5.96
CA GLY A 19 -49.19 24.99 6.48
C GLY A 19 -49.27 24.26 7.82
N CYS A 20 -48.59 23.13 7.87
CA CYS A 20 -47.88 22.66 9.04
C CYS A 20 -46.55 22.15 8.48
N SER A 21 -45.45 22.86 8.75
CA SER A 21 -44.11 22.37 8.43
C SER A 21 -43.83 21.23 9.41
N CYS A 22 -44.35 20.04 9.09
CA CYS A 22 -43.90 18.82 9.71
C CYS A 22 -42.48 18.59 9.19
N MET A 23 -41.51 18.64 10.09
CA MET A 23 -40.20 18.10 9.80
C MET A 23 -40.40 16.62 9.45
N GLN A 24 -40.35 16.30 8.16
CA GLN A 24 -40.12 14.94 7.71
C GLN A 24 -38.73 14.56 8.21
N LEU A 25 -38.72 13.91 9.38
CA LEU A 25 -37.63 13.05 9.75
C LEU A 25 -37.56 11.99 8.67
N GLU A 26 -36.64 12.16 7.72
CA GLU A 26 -36.31 11.12 6.76
C GLU A 26 -35.89 9.90 7.56
N GLU A 27 -36.77 8.90 7.59
CA GLU A 27 -36.49 7.61 8.19
C GLU A 27 -35.22 7.06 7.51
N PRO A 28 -34.18 6.66 8.26
CA PRO A 28 -32.92 6.24 7.66
C PRO A 28 -33.21 5.05 6.74
N ALA A 29 -33.09 5.27 5.44
CA ALA A 29 -33.43 4.30 4.43
C ALA A 29 -32.70 2.99 4.72
N GLN A 30 -33.44 1.94 5.09
CA GLN A 30 -32.84 0.63 5.32
C GLN A 30 -32.23 0.14 4.00
N PRO A 31 -30.98 -0.36 4.01
CA PRO A 31 -30.32 -0.82 2.79
C PRO A 31 -31.13 -1.94 2.16
N LYS A 32 -31.31 -1.86 0.84
CA LYS A 32 -32.06 -2.89 0.09
C LYS A 32 -31.31 -4.21 0.19
N ILE A 33 -32.03 -5.33 0.32
CA ILE A 33 -31.44 -6.69 0.43
C ILE A 33 -30.33 -6.94 -0.61
N GLN A 34 -30.50 -6.41 -1.83
CA GLN A 34 -29.52 -6.53 -2.91
C GLN A 34 -28.16 -5.89 -2.55
N GLU A 35 -28.15 -4.71 -1.92
CA GLU A 35 -26.91 -4.01 -1.53
C GLU A 35 -26.15 -4.79 -0.46
N ILE A 36 -26.86 -5.43 0.47
CA ILE A 36 -26.26 -6.30 1.50
C ILE A 36 -25.60 -7.52 0.86
N VAL A 37 -26.28 -8.16 -0.09
CA VAL A 37 -25.76 -9.33 -0.81
C VAL A 37 -24.52 -8.97 -1.62
N ASP A 38 -24.52 -7.83 -2.30
CA ASP A 38 -23.39 -7.38 -3.12
C ASP A 38 -22.18 -6.99 -2.26
N ALA A 39 -22.39 -6.28 -1.14
CA ALA A 39 -21.33 -5.97 -0.18
C ALA A 39 -20.72 -7.24 0.43
N HIS A 40 -21.55 -8.22 0.80
CA HIS A 40 -21.08 -9.50 1.32
C HIS A 40 -20.24 -10.27 0.30
N ARG A 41 -20.70 -10.31 -0.97
CA ARG A 41 -19.95 -10.94 -2.07
C ARG A 41 -18.58 -10.28 -2.27
N GLN A 42 -18.51 -8.95 -2.25
CA GLN A 42 -17.23 -8.24 -2.38
C GLN A 42 -16.26 -8.57 -1.24
N ASN A 43 -16.78 -8.69 -0.01
CA ASN A 43 -15.97 -9.07 1.16
C ASN A 43 -15.42 -10.50 1.04
N ILE A 44 -16.23 -11.45 0.58
CA ILE A 44 -15.78 -12.83 0.34
C ILE A 44 -14.68 -12.85 -0.73
N ASN A 45 -14.92 -12.23 -1.88
CA ASN A 45 -13.95 -12.20 -2.98
C ASN A 45 -12.61 -11.60 -2.53
N ARG A 46 -12.65 -10.50 -1.78
CA ARG A 46 -11.45 -9.87 -1.22
C ARG A 46 -10.69 -10.79 -0.27
N ALA A 47 -11.37 -11.52 0.60
CA ALA A 47 -10.73 -12.45 1.53
C ALA A 47 -10.05 -13.62 0.79
N GLU A 48 -10.71 -14.17 -0.23
CA GLU A 48 -10.14 -15.22 -1.08
C GLU A 48 -8.92 -14.72 -1.86
N GLU A 49 -9.02 -13.55 -2.50
CA GLU A 49 -7.90 -12.92 -3.21
C GLU A 49 -6.70 -12.67 -2.30
N LEU A 50 -6.93 -12.16 -1.08
CA LEU A 50 -5.88 -11.97 -0.09
C LEU A 50 -5.26 -13.30 0.34
N ASN A 51 -6.05 -14.36 0.50
CA ASN A 51 -5.51 -15.68 0.82
C ASN A 51 -4.59 -16.18 -0.30
N ILE A 52 -4.96 -15.99 -1.56
CA ILE A 52 -4.12 -16.43 -2.69
C ILE A 52 -2.86 -15.57 -2.79
N LEU A 53 -2.99 -14.24 -2.77
CA LEU A 53 -1.85 -13.30 -2.87
C LEU A 53 -0.84 -13.51 -1.74
N CYS A 54 -1.31 -13.71 -0.51
CA CYS A 54 -0.45 -13.83 0.67
C CYS A 54 0.03 -15.27 0.95
N ALA A 55 -0.56 -16.29 0.32
CA ALA A 55 -0.14 -17.69 0.53
C ALA A 55 1.20 -18.03 -0.13
N LYS A 56 1.60 -17.27 -1.14
CA LYS A 56 2.78 -17.55 -1.95
C LYS A 56 3.69 -16.33 -2.04
N VAL A 57 4.93 -16.60 -2.42
CA VAL A 57 5.87 -15.58 -2.89
C VAL A 57 5.87 -15.60 -4.41
N TRP A 58 5.81 -14.42 -5.02
CA TRP A 58 5.63 -14.26 -6.46
C TRP A 58 6.97 -13.93 -7.11
N VAL A 59 7.44 -14.83 -7.97
CA VAL A 59 8.71 -14.67 -8.70
C VAL A 59 8.39 -14.21 -10.13
N PRO A 60 8.88 -13.03 -10.56
CA PRO A 60 8.66 -12.56 -11.93
C PRO A 60 9.24 -13.54 -12.96
N VAL A 61 8.44 -13.89 -13.96
CA VAL A 61 8.84 -14.66 -15.15
C VAL A 61 8.80 -13.80 -16.41
N TYR A 62 8.04 -12.71 -16.38
CA TYR A 62 8.02 -11.68 -17.41
C TYR A 62 7.82 -10.31 -16.76
N ILE A 63 8.56 -9.31 -17.23
CA ILE A 63 8.37 -7.90 -16.94
C ILE A 63 8.32 -7.16 -18.27
N LYS A 64 7.30 -6.33 -18.48
CA LYS A 64 7.16 -5.54 -19.68
C LYS A 64 8.40 -4.66 -19.90
N GLY A 65 8.98 -4.73 -21.10
CA GLY A 65 10.17 -3.98 -21.48
C GLY A 65 11.48 -4.69 -21.15
N GLN A 66 11.44 -5.88 -20.54
CA GLN A 66 12.65 -6.66 -20.26
C GLN A 66 13.24 -7.25 -21.54
N GLU A 67 12.45 -7.40 -22.60
CA GLU A 67 12.87 -7.96 -23.88
C GLU A 67 13.91 -7.09 -24.63
N GLY A 68 14.04 -5.81 -24.24
CA GLY A 68 14.90 -4.86 -24.94
C GLY A 68 14.37 -4.47 -26.33
N VAL A 69 15.21 -3.84 -27.15
CA VAL A 69 14.83 -3.43 -28.52
C VAL A 69 15.20 -4.56 -29.48
N ASP A 70 14.22 -5.08 -30.23
CA ASP A 70 14.39 -6.22 -31.15
C ASP A 70 14.97 -7.49 -30.49
N GLY A 71 14.71 -7.70 -29.20
CA GLY A 71 15.27 -8.83 -28.43
C GLY A 71 16.75 -8.65 -28.03
N LYS A 72 17.36 -7.51 -28.38
CA LYS A 72 18.73 -7.17 -27.99
C LYS A 72 18.71 -6.37 -26.69
N ASN A 73 19.74 -6.57 -25.87
CA ASN A 73 19.87 -5.95 -24.55
C ASN A 73 18.71 -6.31 -23.62
N ALA A 74 18.24 -7.56 -23.69
CA ALA A 74 17.25 -8.04 -22.75
C ALA A 74 17.78 -7.92 -21.32
N ILE A 75 16.95 -7.35 -20.44
CA ILE A 75 17.27 -7.12 -19.05
C ILE A 75 16.91 -8.38 -18.28
N THR A 76 17.91 -9.12 -17.83
CA THR A 76 17.74 -10.38 -17.11
C THR A 76 18.59 -10.44 -15.86
N LEU A 77 18.17 -11.28 -14.91
CA LEU A 77 18.97 -11.62 -13.74
C LEU A 77 19.75 -12.92 -14.00
N PRO A 78 20.94 -13.09 -13.43
CA PRO A 78 21.67 -14.35 -13.48
C PRO A 78 20.99 -15.41 -12.61
N ASP A 79 21.20 -16.70 -12.91
CA ASP A 79 20.50 -17.84 -12.29
C ASP A 79 20.63 -17.95 -10.75
N ASN A 80 21.65 -17.32 -10.19
CA ASN A 80 21.91 -17.28 -8.75
C ASN A 80 21.20 -16.11 -8.04
N VAL A 81 20.56 -15.20 -8.78
CA VAL A 81 19.84 -14.04 -8.25
C VAL A 81 18.36 -14.18 -8.59
N GLN A 82 17.50 -14.16 -7.58
CA GLN A 82 16.06 -14.37 -7.76
C GLN A 82 15.28 -13.19 -7.18
N ALA A 83 14.66 -12.40 -8.07
CA ALA A 83 13.69 -11.38 -7.65
C ALA A 83 12.39 -12.03 -7.16
N TYR A 84 11.73 -11.36 -6.21
CA TYR A 84 10.47 -11.83 -5.65
C TYR A 84 9.63 -10.71 -5.05
N ILE A 85 8.34 -10.96 -4.93
CA ILE A 85 7.32 -10.10 -4.31
C ILE A 85 6.56 -10.93 -3.27
N GLU A 86 6.43 -10.41 -2.06
CA GLU A 86 5.75 -11.05 -0.93
C GLU A 86 4.68 -10.11 -0.40
N PHE A 87 3.44 -10.58 -0.36
CA PHE A 87 2.29 -9.86 0.19
C PHE A 87 2.00 -10.37 1.59
N GLN A 88 1.75 -9.44 2.51
CA GLN A 88 1.40 -9.73 3.89
C GLN A 88 -0.06 -9.36 4.15
N ARG A 89 -0.73 -10.14 5.00
CA ARG A 89 -2.16 -9.96 5.30
C ARG A 89 -2.47 -8.59 5.93
N ASP A 90 -1.48 -7.94 6.55
CA ASP A 90 -1.61 -6.60 7.12
C ASP A 90 -1.57 -5.47 6.08
N GLY A 91 -1.57 -5.79 4.79
CA GLY A 91 -1.55 -4.82 3.70
C GLY A 91 -0.14 -4.33 3.35
N LYS A 92 0.92 -4.98 3.84
CA LYS A 92 2.29 -4.69 3.44
C LYS A 92 2.74 -5.54 2.27
N VAL A 93 3.51 -4.94 1.37
CA VAL A 93 4.26 -5.66 0.35
C VAL A 93 5.75 -5.47 0.59
N SER A 94 6.53 -6.50 0.35
CA SER A 94 7.99 -6.44 0.36
C SER A 94 8.56 -7.35 -0.70
N GLY A 95 9.83 -7.18 -1.03
CA GLY A 95 10.49 -8.08 -1.95
C GLY A 95 11.91 -7.69 -2.26
N PHE A 96 12.46 -8.38 -3.25
CA PHE A 96 13.79 -8.14 -3.78
C PHE A 96 13.71 -7.95 -5.29
N ALA A 97 14.33 -6.89 -5.79
CA ALA A 97 14.26 -6.48 -7.18
C ALA A 97 15.58 -6.71 -7.93
N GLY A 98 16.36 -7.72 -7.53
CA GLY A 98 17.62 -8.10 -8.17
C GLY A 98 18.87 -7.46 -7.55
N VAL A 99 18.78 -6.21 -7.10
CA VAL A 99 19.86 -5.52 -6.35
C VAL A 99 19.38 -5.02 -5.00
N ASN A 100 18.24 -4.33 -4.97
CA ASN A 100 17.70 -3.75 -3.75
C ASN A 100 16.47 -4.50 -3.23
N ASN A 101 16.29 -4.41 -1.91
CA ASN A 101 15.02 -4.78 -1.29
C ASN A 101 14.05 -3.61 -1.42
N PHE A 102 12.77 -3.93 -1.57
CA PHE A 102 11.70 -2.94 -1.56
C PHE A 102 10.64 -3.28 -0.54
N ASN A 103 9.91 -2.27 -0.08
CA ASN A 103 8.77 -2.42 0.80
C ASN A 103 7.75 -1.30 0.55
N GLY A 104 6.51 -1.54 0.96
CA GLY A 104 5.45 -0.54 0.92
C GLY A 104 4.12 -1.14 1.34
N ALA A 105 3.04 -0.50 0.91
CA ALA A 105 1.68 -0.94 1.17
C ALA A 105 1.02 -1.44 -0.12
N PHE A 106 -0.01 -2.26 0.02
CA PHE A 106 -0.93 -2.59 -1.06
C PHE A 106 -2.37 -2.64 -0.55
N ALA A 107 -3.31 -2.46 -1.45
CA ALA A 107 -4.73 -2.60 -1.17
C ALA A 107 -5.43 -3.33 -2.31
N VAL A 108 -6.29 -4.28 -1.94
CA VAL A 108 -7.30 -4.87 -2.83
C VAL A 108 -8.60 -4.12 -2.59
N THR A 109 -8.96 -3.19 -3.49
CA THR A 109 -10.07 -2.24 -3.28
C THR A 109 -11.42 -2.81 -3.74
N ALA A 110 -11.38 -3.72 -4.70
CA ALA A 110 -12.52 -4.42 -5.27
C ALA A 110 -11.98 -5.69 -5.95
N PRO A 111 -12.85 -6.62 -6.39
CA PRO A 111 -12.38 -7.87 -6.98
C PRO A 111 -11.39 -7.62 -8.12
N ASN A 112 -10.21 -8.26 -8.04
CA ASN A 112 -9.06 -8.13 -8.93
C ASN A 112 -8.36 -6.76 -8.97
N LEU A 113 -8.89 -5.73 -8.31
CA LEU A 113 -8.31 -4.39 -8.29
C LEU A 113 -7.26 -4.30 -7.18
N LEU A 114 -5.99 -4.27 -7.57
CA LEU A 114 -4.82 -4.19 -6.71
C LEU A 114 -4.10 -2.87 -6.97
N ARG A 115 -3.83 -2.12 -5.90
CA ARG A 115 -2.99 -0.93 -5.97
C ARG A 115 -1.85 -1.04 -4.98
N PHE A 116 -0.68 -0.64 -5.43
CA PHE A 116 0.46 -0.38 -4.56
C PHE A 116 0.38 1.06 -4.02
N GLY A 117 0.68 1.22 -2.75
CA GLY A 117 1.01 2.52 -2.17
C GLY A 117 2.41 2.94 -2.58
N ALA A 118 2.96 3.95 -1.90
CA ALA A 118 4.36 4.33 -2.09
C ALA A 118 5.28 3.13 -1.79
N LEU A 119 6.12 2.78 -2.77
CA LEU A 119 7.15 1.76 -2.63
C LEU A 119 8.49 2.44 -2.35
N ALA A 120 9.19 1.98 -1.31
CA ALA A 120 10.53 2.41 -0.97
C ALA A 120 11.52 1.29 -1.30
N THR A 121 12.68 1.64 -1.85
CA THR A 121 13.79 0.72 -2.13
C THR A 121 15.01 1.06 -1.28
N THR A 122 15.87 0.07 -1.01
CA THR A 122 17.23 0.34 -0.54
C THR A 122 18.06 0.99 -1.65
N LEU A 123 19.19 1.63 -1.33
CA LEU A 123 20.03 2.36 -2.29
C LEU A 123 21.41 1.71 -2.47
N GLN A 124 21.45 0.39 -2.65
CA GLN A 124 22.68 -0.35 -2.98
C GLN A 124 22.96 -0.24 -4.48
N ALA A 125 24.23 -0.08 -4.82
CA ALA A 125 24.68 -0.20 -6.20
C ALA A 125 24.91 -1.68 -6.56
N GLY A 126 24.63 -2.05 -7.80
CA GLY A 126 24.84 -3.41 -8.29
C GLY A 126 24.76 -3.49 -9.81
N PRO A 127 25.21 -4.62 -10.39
CA PRO A 127 25.26 -4.80 -11.85
C PRO A 127 23.88 -4.91 -12.52
N HIS A 128 22.79 -5.08 -11.75
CA HIS A 128 21.43 -5.31 -12.27
C HIS A 128 20.44 -4.21 -11.83
N LEU A 129 20.91 -2.97 -11.68
CA LEU A 129 20.06 -1.83 -11.32
C LEU A 129 18.99 -1.52 -12.38
N ASP A 130 19.28 -1.82 -13.65
CA ASP A 130 18.34 -1.73 -14.76
C ASP A 130 17.12 -2.64 -14.56
N TYR A 131 17.33 -3.86 -14.09
CA TYR A 131 16.26 -4.79 -13.72
C TYR A 131 15.41 -4.25 -12.57
N GLU A 132 16.06 -3.72 -11.52
CA GLU A 132 15.34 -3.09 -10.41
C GLU A 132 14.48 -1.93 -10.89
N MET A 133 15.05 -1.01 -11.67
CA MET A 133 14.34 0.15 -12.21
C MET A 133 13.13 -0.27 -13.04
N LEU A 134 13.31 -1.28 -13.91
CA LEU A 134 12.23 -1.82 -14.72
C LEU A 134 11.11 -2.40 -13.86
N MET A 135 11.47 -3.25 -12.88
CA MET A 135 10.52 -3.89 -11.97
C MET A 135 9.73 -2.85 -11.17
N MET A 136 10.41 -1.85 -10.58
CA MET A 136 9.76 -0.80 -9.78
C MET A 136 8.86 0.08 -10.64
N ALA A 137 9.29 0.43 -11.87
CA ALA A 137 8.47 1.17 -12.81
C ALA A 137 7.16 0.43 -13.14
N GLN A 138 7.24 -0.89 -13.35
CA GLN A 138 6.03 -1.67 -13.62
C GLN A 138 5.11 -1.77 -12.40
N LEU A 139 5.66 -2.02 -11.20
CA LEU A 139 4.86 -2.16 -9.98
C LEU A 139 4.10 -0.89 -9.61
N ASN A 140 4.72 0.28 -9.77
CA ASN A 140 4.07 1.58 -9.49
C ASN A 140 2.85 1.86 -10.37
N ASP A 141 2.72 1.15 -11.49
CA ASP A 141 1.70 1.39 -12.51
C ASP A 141 0.56 0.35 -12.51
N VAL A 142 0.66 -0.70 -11.67
CA VAL A 142 -0.35 -1.77 -11.58
C VAL A 142 -1.65 -1.23 -10.99
N ASP A 143 -2.77 -1.58 -11.62
CA ASP A 143 -4.11 -1.28 -11.11
C ASP A 143 -5.00 -2.51 -10.92
N HIS A 144 -4.66 -3.65 -11.51
CA HIS A 144 -5.34 -4.92 -11.29
C HIS A 144 -4.42 -6.11 -11.50
N PHE A 145 -4.85 -7.27 -11.02
CA PHE A 145 -4.19 -8.54 -11.26
C PHE A 145 -5.17 -9.57 -11.82
N VAL A 146 -4.64 -10.61 -12.44
CA VAL A 146 -5.42 -11.76 -12.91
C VAL A 146 -4.74 -13.03 -12.42
N MET A 147 -5.53 -13.92 -11.83
CA MET A 147 -5.10 -15.25 -11.42
C MET A 147 -5.27 -16.21 -12.60
N LEU A 148 -4.19 -16.87 -13.02
CA LEU A 148 -4.23 -17.87 -14.08
C LEU A 148 -4.48 -19.27 -13.50
N LYS A 149 -5.14 -20.14 -14.26
CA LYS A 149 -5.38 -21.55 -13.87
C LYS A 149 -4.09 -22.34 -13.63
N SER A 150 -2.97 -21.87 -14.18
CA SER A 150 -1.62 -22.43 -13.98
C SER A 150 -1.04 -22.16 -12.58
N GLY A 151 -1.67 -21.32 -11.75
CA GLY A 151 -1.12 -20.87 -10.47
C GLY A 151 -0.13 -19.70 -10.59
N GLU A 152 -0.10 -19.07 -11.76
CA GLU A 152 0.61 -17.81 -12.01
C GLU A 152 -0.32 -16.61 -11.82
N ILE A 153 0.28 -15.44 -11.62
CA ILE A 153 -0.44 -14.17 -11.62
C ILE A 153 0.08 -13.24 -12.69
N GLU A 154 -0.83 -12.44 -13.24
CA GLU A 154 -0.50 -11.33 -14.09
C GLU A 154 -0.83 -10.03 -13.38
N PHE A 155 0.15 -9.17 -13.17
CA PHE A 155 -0.07 -7.77 -12.83
C PHE A 155 -0.25 -6.96 -14.09
N ARG A 156 -1.24 -6.08 -14.09
CA ARG A 156 -1.70 -5.39 -15.29
C ARG A 156 -2.04 -3.93 -15.01
N LYS A 157 -1.99 -3.14 -16.08
CA LYS A 157 -2.47 -1.76 -16.15
C LYS A 157 -3.53 -1.68 -17.25
N ARG A 158 -4.80 -1.45 -16.92
CA ARG A 158 -5.93 -1.52 -17.87
C ARG A 158 -6.02 -2.85 -18.64
N ASN A 159 -5.53 -2.93 -19.87
CA ASN A 159 -5.47 -4.19 -20.64
C ASN A 159 -4.03 -4.60 -20.97
N MET A 160 -3.03 -3.94 -20.39
CA MET A 160 -1.62 -4.19 -20.65
C MET A 160 -1.03 -5.11 -19.58
N LEU A 161 -0.36 -6.18 -20.01
CA LEU A 161 0.45 -7.02 -19.12
C LEU A 161 1.69 -6.24 -18.70
N MET A 162 1.85 -6.04 -17.40
CA MET A 162 3.00 -5.34 -16.82
C MET A 162 4.03 -6.35 -16.33
N MET A 163 3.56 -7.41 -15.67
CA MET A 163 4.42 -8.43 -15.10
C MET A 163 3.64 -9.73 -14.97
N ARG A 164 4.27 -10.86 -15.26
CA ARG A 164 3.76 -12.19 -14.95
C ARG A 164 4.66 -12.82 -13.91
N CYS A 165 4.07 -13.43 -12.88
CA CYS A 165 4.80 -14.06 -11.80
C CYS A 165 4.33 -15.50 -11.59
N LYS A 166 5.28 -16.39 -11.29
CA LYS A 166 4.98 -17.72 -10.78
C LYS A 166 4.89 -17.69 -9.26
N GLY A 167 3.90 -18.38 -8.71
CA GLY A 167 3.78 -18.55 -7.27
C GLY A 167 4.71 -19.65 -6.76
N VAL A 168 5.54 -19.33 -5.77
CA VAL A 168 6.52 -20.23 -5.16
C VAL A 168 6.32 -20.23 -3.65
N ASP A 169 6.52 -21.37 -3.00
CA ASP A 169 6.48 -21.44 -1.53
C ASP A 169 7.65 -20.65 -0.94
N SER A 170 7.39 -19.87 0.11
CA SER A 170 8.38 -18.94 0.70
C SER A 170 9.69 -19.60 1.11
N LYS A 171 9.65 -20.88 1.50
CA LYS A 171 10.81 -21.71 1.88
C LYS A 171 11.77 -22.00 0.72
N LEU A 172 11.30 -21.89 -0.53
CA LEU A 172 12.05 -22.22 -1.73
C LEU A 172 12.72 -20.99 -2.37
N ILE A 173 12.50 -19.80 -1.82
CA ILE A 173 13.09 -18.56 -2.31
C ILE A 173 14.56 -18.49 -1.87
N LYS A 174 15.46 -18.30 -2.84
CA LYS A 174 16.89 -18.09 -2.59
C LYS A 174 17.10 -16.67 -2.06
N ARG A 175 16.87 -16.47 -0.76
CA ARG A 175 17.08 -15.17 -0.10
C ARG A 175 18.57 -14.91 0.02
N ALA A 176 19.05 -13.80 -0.55
CA ALA A 176 20.35 -13.26 -0.17
C ALA A 176 20.28 -12.90 1.33
N VAL A 177 21.22 -13.41 2.14
CA VAL A 177 21.30 -13.05 3.56
C VAL A 177 21.49 -11.54 3.64
N PRO A 178 20.62 -10.78 4.33
CA PRO A 178 20.87 -9.37 4.54
C PRO A 178 22.21 -9.24 5.26
N LYS A 179 23.19 -8.60 4.62
CA LYS A 179 24.39 -8.11 5.32
C LYS A 179 23.85 -7.22 6.43
N ALA A 180 24.04 -7.63 7.68
CA ALA A 180 23.45 -6.99 8.86
C ALA A 180 23.52 -5.46 8.71
N ALA A 181 22.36 -4.82 8.61
CA ALA A 181 22.26 -3.38 8.67
C ALA A 181 22.87 -2.97 10.01
N THR A 182 23.95 -2.20 9.98
CA THR A 182 24.48 -1.57 11.18
C THR A 182 23.34 -0.75 11.78
N PRO A 183 22.97 -0.93 13.06
CA PRO A 183 21.89 -0.16 13.65
C PRO A 183 22.19 1.32 13.47
N VAL A 184 21.32 2.02 12.76
CA VAL A 184 21.35 3.49 12.73
C VAL A 184 21.08 3.92 14.17
N PRO A 185 22.01 4.65 14.83
CA PRO A 185 21.77 5.15 16.18
C PRO A 185 20.51 6.02 16.15
N PRO A 186 19.64 5.93 17.18
CA PRO A 186 18.48 6.81 17.25
C PRO A 186 18.95 8.26 17.23
N ASP A 187 18.34 9.05 16.33
CA ASP A 187 18.56 10.49 16.20
C ASP A 187 18.39 11.17 17.58
N PRO A 188 19.40 11.90 18.09
CA PRO A 188 19.34 12.54 19.40
C PRO A 188 18.37 13.74 19.47
N GLN A 189 17.64 14.11 18.41
CA GLN A 189 16.72 15.25 18.43
C GLN A 189 15.23 14.88 18.47
N SER A 190 14.77 14.24 19.55
CA SER A 190 13.32 14.23 19.87
C SER A 190 12.98 14.32 21.36
N ARG A 191 13.90 14.83 22.19
CA ARG A 191 13.58 15.11 23.60
C ARG A 191 13.05 16.55 23.74
N ILE A 192 11.76 16.75 23.42
CA ILE A 192 11.03 17.94 23.89
C ILE A 192 10.86 17.77 25.41
N ALA A 193 11.58 18.57 26.19
CA ALA A 193 11.41 18.63 27.64
C ALA A 193 10.07 19.29 27.99
N PRO A 194 9.29 18.75 28.95
CA PRO A 194 8.11 19.45 29.45
C PRO A 194 8.52 20.63 30.32
N ALA A 195 7.90 21.78 30.09
CA ALA A 195 8.04 22.98 30.90
C ALA A 195 7.57 22.73 32.34
N ALA A 196 8.47 22.88 33.31
CA ALA A 196 8.15 22.86 34.73
C ALA A 196 8.22 24.29 35.30
N LYS A 197 7.14 24.64 36.02
CA LYS A 197 6.84 25.92 36.65
C LYS A 197 7.87 26.33 37.71
N SER A 198 8.08 27.64 37.81
CA SER A 198 8.81 28.32 38.88
C SER A 198 8.15 28.15 40.25
N ALA A 199 8.92 27.83 41.29
CA ALA A 199 8.67 28.24 42.68
C ALA A 199 9.87 27.92 43.60
N GLY A 200 10.46 28.94 44.24
CA GLY A 200 10.72 28.94 45.69
C GLY A 200 12.01 28.34 46.27
N THR A 201 12.92 29.26 46.67
CA THR A 201 13.52 29.38 48.03
C THR A 201 14.84 28.66 48.41
N LEU A 202 15.90 29.49 48.49
CA LEU A 202 16.93 29.73 49.54
C LEU A 202 17.48 28.58 50.43
N ASN A 203 18.81 28.44 50.41
CA ASN A 203 19.78 28.37 51.54
C ASN A 203 21.07 27.68 51.05
N GLY A 204 22.31 28.03 51.37
CA GLY A 204 22.96 29.07 52.15
C GLY A 204 24.48 28.93 51.90
N ASN A 205 25.22 30.03 51.97
CA ASN A 205 26.71 30.06 51.99
C ASN A 205 27.18 29.85 53.45
N PRO A 206 28.46 29.51 53.79
CA PRO A 206 29.70 30.17 53.31
C PRO A 206 30.90 29.18 53.06
N ALA A 207 32.02 29.53 52.41
CA ALA A 207 33.17 30.22 53.02
C ALA A 207 34.29 30.54 51.99
N LEU A 208 34.93 31.70 52.17
CA LEU A 208 36.25 32.15 51.65
C LEU A 208 37.39 31.60 52.58
N PRO A 209 38.72 31.67 52.28
CA PRO A 209 39.48 32.71 51.55
C PRO A 209 40.55 32.11 50.58
N THR A 210 41.48 32.79 49.87
CA THR A 210 42.37 33.92 50.18
C THR A 210 43.09 34.40 48.90
N VAL A 211 43.53 35.65 48.92
CA VAL A 211 44.28 36.42 47.90
C VAL A 211 45.76 36.01 47.83
N SER A 212 46.38 36.04 46.64
CA SER A 212 47.75 36.56 46.46
C SER A 212 48.08 36.85 44.98
N LYS A 213 48.59 38.06 44.74
CA LYS A 213 49.18 38.59 43.49
C LYS A 213 50.68 38.83 43.77
N PRO A 214 51.58 38.72 42.77
CA PRO A 214 52.30 39.91 42.24
C PRO A 214 52.44 39.79 40.69
N MET A 215 52.34 40.80 39.82
CA MET A 215 53.00 42.11 39.61
C MET A 215 54.45 42.06 39.07
N GLY A 216 54.64 42.68 37.89
CA GLY A 216 55.92 43.12 37.30
C GLY A 216 56.28 42.37 36.01
N LYS A 217 56.64 43.00 34.88
CA LYS A 217 56.87 44.39 34.46
C LYS A 217 56.57 44.46 32.97
#